data_AF-S4P7X4-F1
#
_entry.id   AF-S4P7X4-F1
#
_cell.length_a   1.000
_cell.length_b   1.000
_cell.length_c   1.000
_cell.angle_alpha   90.00
_cell.angle_beta   90.00
_cell.angle_gamma   90.00
#
_symmetry.space_group_name_H-M   'P 1'
#
loop_
_entity.id
_entity.type
_entity.pdbx_description
1 polymer ?
#
loop_
_entity_poly.entity_id
_entity_poly.type
_entity_poly.pdbx_seq_one_letter_code
_entity_poly.pdbx_strand_id
1 'polypeptide(L)'
;DSDQERETRGVYDQTTSIWSWINQHDELTTYINPLYDPTPNVIWPSVAPMSYVIWEELYLRWLADQRTEEREEQYKIIRTREQHLRAQALQLRRELLDLANQYYAPSNK
;
A
#
# COMPACT_ATOMS: atom_id res chain seq x y z
N ASP A 1 -7.94 -11.13 -32.48
CA ASP A 1 -7.28 -10.56 -31.31
C ASP A 1 -7.30 -11.59 -30.18
N SER A 2 -6.39 -12.57 -30.24
CA SER A 2 -6.28 -13.69 -29.30
C SER A 2 -4.81 -14.02 -29.05
N ASP A 3 -4.49 -14.82 -28.03
CA ASP A 3 -3.09 -15.19 -27.74
C ASP A 3 -2.44 -15.95 -28.91
N GLN A 4 -3.20 -16.78 -29.62
CA GLN A 4 -2.73 -17.45 -30.84
C GLN A 4 -2.27 -16.44 -31.91
N GLU A 5 -3.00 -15.33 -32.06
CA GLU A 5 -2.62 -14.28 -33.01
C GLU A 5 -1.36 -13.52 -32.54
N ARG A 6 -1.19 -13.33 -31.23
CA ARG A 6 0.03 -12.71 -30.66
C ARG A 6 1.26 -13.58 -30.87
N GLU A 7 1.12 -14.89 -30.74
CA GLU A 7 2.18 -15.87 -30.99
C GLU A 7 2.56 -15.92 -32.47
N THR A 8 1.57 -16.08 -33.36
CA THR A 8 1.83 -16.14 -34.81
C THR A 8 2.44 -14.86 -35.38
N ARG A 9 2.17 -13.71 -34.76
CA ARG A 9 2.79 -12.42 -35.12
C ARG A 9 4.12 -12.14 -34.41
N GLY A 10 4.59 -13.05 -33.55
CA GLY A 10 5.87 -12.92 -32.85
C GLY A 10 5.93 -11.76 -31.85
N VAL A 11 4.79 -11.37 -31.26
CA VAL A 11 4.72 -10.22 -30.34
C VAL A 11 5.67 -10.39 -29.16
N TYR A 12 5.83 -11.61 -28.64
CA TYR A 12 6.68 -11.88 -27.48
C TYR A 12 8.19 -11.73 -27.77
N ASP A 13 8.60 -11.90 -29.03
CA ASP A 13 10.00 -11.80 -29.44
C ASP A 13 10.34 -10.43 -30.05
N GLN A 14 9.36 -9.81 -30.72
CA GLN A 14 9.56 -8.56 -31.47
C GLN A 14 9.16 -7.31 -30.68
N THR A 15 8.48 -7.47 -29.54
CA THR A 15 8.05 -6.36 -28.70
C THR A 15 8.40 -6.60 -27.24
N THR A 16 8.45 -5.52 -26.47
CA THR A 16 8.73 -5.60 -25.03
C THR A 16 7.42 -5.61 -24.25
N SER A 17 7.29 -6.56 -23.33
CA SER A 17 6.17 -6.60 -22.40
C SER A 17 6.19 -5.38 -21.48
N ILE A 18 5.03 -4.76 -21.27
CA ILE A 18 4.88 -3.66 -20.32
C ILE A 18 5.24 -4.09 -18.89
N TRP A 19 4.98 -5.35 -18.53
CA TRP A 19 5.33 -5.89 -17.23
C TRP A 19 6.84 -6.01 -17.02
N SER A 20 7.61 -6.21 -18.10
CA SER A 20 9.08 -6.21 -18.02
C SER A 20 9.64 -4.84 -17.67
N TRP A 21 8.90 -3.77 -17.93
CA TRP A 21 9.26 -2.41 -17.53
C TRP A 21 8.73 -2.09 -16.12
N ILE A 22 7.44 -2.32 -15.85
CA ILE A 22 6.82 -2.01 -14.54
C ILE A 22 7.48 -2.79 -13.40
N ASN A 23 7.89 -4.04 -13.62
CA ASN A 23 8.47 -4.88 -12.57
C ASN A 23 9.95 -4.58 -12.29
N GLN A 24 10.56 -3.60 -12.96
CA GLN A 24 11.91 -3.14 -12.63
C GLN A 24 11.88 -2.49 -11.24
N HIS A 25 12.92 -2.69 -10.43
CA HIS A 25 12.92 -2.26 -9.03
C HIS A 25 12.66 -0.76 -8.86
N ASP A 26 13.26 0.05 -9.74
CA ASP A 26 13.16 1.50 -9.72
C ASP A 26 11.73 1.97 -10.03
N GLU A 27 11.08 1.37 -11.02
CA GLU A 27 9.71 1.72 -11.44
C GLU A 27 8.66 1.15 -10.50
N LEU A 28 8.84 -0.11 -10.07
CA LEU A 28 7.88 -0.83 -9.23
C LEU A 28 7.62 -0.09 -7.92
N THR A 29 8.66 0.53 -7.35
CA THR A 29 8.55 1.29 -6.09
C THR A 29 7.60 2.48 -6.21
N THR A 30 7.46 3.06 -7.41
CA THR A 30 6.53 4.16 -7.71
C THR A 30 5.08 3.70 -7.76
N TYR A 31 4.83 2.46 -8.21
CA TYR A 31 3.48 1.94 -8.41
C TYR A 31 2.92 1.14 -7.22
N ILE A 32 3.71 0.90 -6.18
CA ILE A 32 3.27 0.21 -4.96
C ILE A 32 2.52 1.18 -4.04
N ASN A 33 1.31 0.80 -3.64
CA ASN A 33 0.55 1.52 -2.63
C ASN A 33 1.28 1.45 -1.26
N PRO A 34 1.72 2.58 -0.67
CA PRO A 34 2.45 2.61 0.59
C PRO A 34 1.62 2.15 1.81
N LEU A 35 0.29 2.14 1.67
CA LEU A 35 -0.65 1.68 2.69
C LEU A 35 -1.13 0.24 2.48
N TYR A 36 -0.60 -0.46 1.48
CA TYR A 36 -0.97 -1.84 1.23
C TYR A 36 -0.60 -2.72 2.44
N ASP A 37 -1.60 -3.41 2.97
CA ASP A 37 -1.46 -4.44 4.00
C ASP A 37 -2.27 -5.66 3.53
N PRO A 38 -1.66 -6.85 3.40
CA PRO A 38 -2.36 -8.03 2.90
C PRO A 38 -3.59 -8.36 3.75
N THR A 39 -4.78 -8.21 3.16
CA THR A 39 -6.03 -8.61 3.79
C THR A 39 -6.48 -9.96 3.23
N PRO A 40 -6.56 -11.02 4.06
CA PRO A 40 -7.01 -12.34 3.61
C PRO A 40 -8.53 -12.43 3.43
N ASN A 41 -9.24 -11.32 3.63
CA ASN A 41 -10.70 -11.28 3.63
C ASN A 41 -11.25 -10.98 2.23
N VAL A 42 -12.45 -11.50 1.94
CA VAL A 42 -13.17 -11.17 0.71
C VAL A 42 -13.56 -9.69 0.71
N ILE A 43 -13.23 -8.99 -0.37
CA ILE A 43 -13.62 -7.59 -0.59
C ILE A 43 -15.07 -7.56 -1.08
N TRP A 44 -15.94 -6.81 -0.40
CA TRP A 44 -17.35 -6.64 -0.75
C TRP A 44 -17.63 -5.17 -1.09
N PRO A 45 -17.43 -4.74 -2.35
CA PRO A 45 -17.66 -3.36 -2.73
C PRO A 45 -19.16 -3.04 -2.75
N SER A 46 -19.49 -1.80 -2.40
CA SER A 46 -20.84 -1.26 -2.56
C SER A 46 -21.13 -0.96 -4.02
N VAL A 47 -22.35 -1.27 -4.47
CA VAL A 47 -22.84 -0.91 -5.82
C VAL A 47 -23.83 0.26 -5.79
N ALA A 48 -23.99 0.92 -4.65
CA ALA A 48 -24.89 2.06 -4.52
C ALA A 48 -24.42 3.26 -5.37
N PRO A 49 -25.33 4.01 -6.01
CA PRO A 49 -24.97 5.20 -6.79
C PRO A 49 -24.06 6.19 -6.02
N MET A 50 -24.33 6.36 -4.71
CA MET A 50 -23.59 7.26 -3.84
C MET A 50 -22.16 6.80 -3.54
N SER A 51 -21.82 5.52 -3.74
CA SER A 51 -20.45 5.04 -3.55
C SER A 51 -19.56 5.23 -4.77
N TYR A 52 -20.12 5.57 -5.93
CA TYR A 52 -19.32 5.87 -7.11
C TYR A 52 -18.86 7.32 -7.07
N VAL A 53 -17.59 7.51 -7.39
CA VAL A 53 -16.96 8.82 -7.54
C VAL A 53 -16.35 8.90 -8.94
N ILE A 54 -16.27 10.10 -9.49
CA ILE A 54 -15.54 10.31 -10.75
C ILE A 54 -14.07 10.07 -10.48
N TRP A 55 -13.42 9.29 -11.35
CA TRP A 55 -11.96 9.19 -11.32
C TRP A 55 -11.36 10.43 -11.99
N GLU A 56 -11.26 11.51 -11.23
CA GLU A 56 -10.83 12.83 -11.70
C GLU A 56 -9.46 12.78 -12.38
N GLU A 57 -8.50 12.06 -11.81
CA GLU A 57 -7.15 11.91 -12.36
C GLU A 57 -7.12 11.28 -13.75
N LEU A 58 -8.11 10.44 -14.08
CA LEU A 58 -8.21 9.82 -15.40
C LEU A 58 -8.99 10.71 -16.38
N TYR A 59 -10.18 11.15 -15.97
CA TYR A 59 -11.11 11.86 -16.87
C TYR A 59 -10.85 13.36 -16.97
N LEU A 60 -10.28 13.98 -15.94
CA LEU A 60 -9.99 15.42 -15.86
C LEU A 60 -8.48 15.71 -15.92
N ARG A 61 -7.64 14.72 -16.25
CA ARG A 61 -6.17 14.83 -16.32
C ARG A 61 -5.66 16.07 -17.06
N TRP A 62 -6.36 16.47 -18.13
CA TRP A 62 -5.97 17.58 -18.99
C TRP A 62 -6.64 18.90 -18.63
N LEU A 63 -7.64 18.88 -17.74
CA LEU A 63 -8.49 20.02 -17.41
C LEU A 63 -8.16 20.60 -16.02
N ALA A 64 -7.73 19.76 -15.09
CA ALA A 64 -7.42 20.15 -13.72
C ALA A 64 -6.04 19.62 -13.32
N ASP A 65 -5.33 20.41 -12.53
CA ASP A 65 -4.05 20.02 -11.95
C ASP A 65 -4.26 18.91 -10.91
N GLN A 66 -3.49 17.83 -11.02
CA GLN A 66 -3.65 16.64 -10.19
C GLN A 66 -2.58 16.63 -9.09
N ARG A 67 -3.00 16.60 -7.83
CA ARG A 67 -2.09 16.62 -6.65
C ARG A 67 -1.83 15.22 -6.09
N THR A 68 -1.78 14.22 -6.96
CA THR A 68 -1.67 12.79 -6.59
C THR A 68 -0.35 12.49 -5.90
N GLU A 69 0.76 12.96 -6.47
CA GLU A 69 2.10 12.79 -5.90
C GLU A 69 2.20 13.34 -4.48
N GLU A 70 1.65 14.54 -4.25
CA GLU A 70 1.63 15.13 -2.92
C GLU A 70 0.83 14.28 -1.92
N ARG A 71 -0.32 13.72 -2.34
CA ARG A 71 -1.11 12.81 -1.49
C ARG A 71 -0.35 11.54 -1.15
N GLU A 72 0.39 10.97 -2.11
CA GLU A 72 1.21 9.80 -1.89
C GLU A 72 2.34 10.04 -0.88
N GLU A 73 3.00 11.20 -0.96
CA GLU A 73 4.00 11.61 0.03
C GLU A 73 3.37 11.70 1.43
N GLN A 74 2.18 12.30 1.55
CA GLN A 74 1.45 12.34 2.83
C GLN A 74 1.16 10.93 3.36
N TYR A 75 0.77 9.98 2.51
CA TYR A 75 0.54 8.60 2.93
C TYR A 75 1.82 7.91 3.43
N LYS A 76 2.97 8.15 2.79
CA LYS A 76 4.28 7.66 3.26
C LYS A 76 4.63 8.23 4.64
N ILE A 77 4.38 9.52 4.87
CA ILE A 77 4.59 10.17 6.18
C ILE A 77 3.67 9.57 7.25
N ILE A 78 2.39 9.36 6.92
CA ILE A 78 1.43 8.75 7.85
C ILE A 78 1.87 7.34 8.25
N ARG A 79 2.29 6.52 7.28
CA ARG A 79 2.72 5.13 7.52
C ARG A 79 3.96 5.05 8.41
N THR A 80 4.96 5.89 8.15
CA THR A 80 6.18 5.95 8.98
C THR A 80 5.88 6.40 10.41
N ARG A 81 5.01 7.42 10.56
CA ARG A 81 4.57 7.87 11.88
C ARG A 81 3.80 6.80 12.63
N GLU A 82 2.91 6.06 11.97
CA GLU A 82 2.18 4.94 12.55
C GLU A 82 3.15 3.86 13.09
N GLN A 83 4.16 3.48 12.30
CA GLN A 83 5.17 2.51 12.72
C GLN A 83 5.94 2.97 13.95
N HIS A 84 6.36 4.24 13.98
CA HIS A 84 7.07 4.81 15.12
C HIS A 84 6.22 4.78 16.40
N LEU A 85 4.95 5.21 16.31
CA LEU A 85 4.03 5.20 17.44
C LEU A 85 3.74 3.78 17.95
N ARG A 86 3.58 2.81 17.03
CA ARG A 86 3.41 1.40 17.41
C ARG A 86 4.63 0.86 18.16
N ALA A 87 5.83 1.19 17.71
CA ALA A 87 7.06 0.79 18.38
C ALA A 87 7.18 1.41 19.78
N GLN A 88 6.87 2.71 19.91
CA GLN A 88 6.87 3.40 21.21
C GLN A 88 5.85 2.81 22.19
N ALA A 89 4.63 2.52 21.72
CA ALA A 89 3.61 1.89 22.55
C ALA A 89 4.03 0.50 23.04
N LEU A 90 4.69 -0.29 22.19
CA LEU A 90 5.24 -1.60 22.58
C LEU A 90 6.35 -1.47 23.64
N GLN A 91 7.22 -0.46 23.52
CA GLN A 91 8.27 -0.20 24.51
C GLN A 91 7.66 0.17 25.88
N LEU A 92 6.77 1.16 25.90
CA LEU A 92 6.10 1.59 27.13
C LEU A 92 5.33 0.45 27.80
N ARG A 93 4.70 -0.43 27.00
CA ARG A 93 4.02 -1.62 27.53
C ARG A 93 4.98 -2.61 28.19
N ARG A 94 6.19 -2.78 27.66
CA ARG A 94 7.23 -3.62 28.29
C ARG A 94 7.70 -3.00 29.60
N GLU A 95 8.00 -1.71 29.61
CA GLU A 95 8.43 -0.99 30.81
C GLU A 95 7.40 -1.07 31.94
N LEU A 96 6.11 -0.90 31.62
CA LEU A 96 5.03 -1.05 32.60
C LEU A 96 4.93 -2.47 33.16
N LEU A 97 5.15 -3.50 32.33
CA LEU A 97 5.16 -4.90 32.79
C LEU A 97 6.36 -5.17 33.71
N ASP A 98 7.53 -4.68 33.35
CA ASP A 98 8.74 -4.85 34.17
C ASP A 98 8.59 -4.15 35.53
N LEU A 99 8.03 -2.94 35.53
CA LEU A 99 7.70 -2.22 36.77
C LEU A 99 6.68 -2.98 37.61
N ALA A 100 5.59 -3.45 37.01
CA ALA A 100 4.58 -4.22 37.71
C ALA A 100 5.18 -5.50 38.33
N ASN A 101 6.05 -6.19 37.60
CA ASN A 101 6.75 -7.36 38.12
C ASN A 101 7.65 -7.03 39.31
N GLN A 102 8.36 -5.89 39.29
CA GLN A 102 9.20 -5.46 40.42
C GLN A 102 8.38 -5.18 41.69
N TYR A 103 7.19 -4.58 41.57
CA TYR A 103 6.35 -4.20 42.72
C TYR A 103 5.42 -5.31 43.22
N TYR A 104 4.94 -6.18 42.33
CA TYR A 104 3.94 -7.20 42.64
C TYR A 104 4.49 -8.63 42.63
N ALA A 105 5.76 -8.86 42.31
CA ALA A 105 6.36 -10.18 42.51
C ALA A 105 6.32 -10.57 43.99
N PRO A 106 5.83 -11.78 44.33
CA PRO A 106 5.79 -12.22 45.71
C PRO A 106 7.22 -12.26 46.26
N SER A 107 7.45 -11.53 47.35
CA SER A 107 8.65 -11.71 48.18
C SER A 107 8.71 -13.18 48.58
N ASN A 108 9.61 -13.94 47.96
CA ASN A 108 9.89 -15.31 48.34
C ASN A 108 10.37 -15.28 49.79
N LYS A 109 9.51 -15.77 50.69
CA LYS A 109 9.87 -16.10 52.07
C LYS A 109 10.79 -17.30 52.10
#